data_AF-A0A0E4CRN0-F1
#
_entry.id   AF-A0A0E4CRN0-F1
#
_cell.length_a   1.000
_cell.length_b   1.000
_cell.length_c   1.000
_cell.angle_alpha   90.00
_cell.angle_beta   90.00
_cell.angle_gamma   90.00
#
_symmetry.space_group_name_H-M   'P 1'
#
loop_
_entity.id
_entity.type
_entity.pdbx_description
1 polymer ?
#
loop_
_entity_poly.entity_id
_entity_poly.type
_entity_poly.pdbx_seq_one_letter_code
_entity_poly.pdbx_strand_id
1 'polypeptide(L)'
;MTWDRVRQRTSWYNMRLSVDYVSDRLDATPQSIRQDVAAGGAEGFPAPDLELDRKNYWRPATLYDFIDASRPHFRTRIPRLYPLPSSFRHAPAAFLGAEPFEVGKGTWCNQGVLHFWQPADDRGRVIVAYPDQTWSVDVARDLAALIAGQHTDVSTVVVVTDSESRTPDPEHPDRNDPRSHRGIGVWDSLGQSGDGPESVGREYFSWSDLAYLLRTDVPYWPSGLLDMDAMAAWRPGEVRKIAPRYQTQYQIKNFSAALVDACKDDSVLLRLLGRACRIINYATAQNLQLTPLSVTTMTSETGLLVAGVPDIDPVAPDPLTDEERAELLHLPANPRYAESALFIGSLGDGSWGYWGLWQPILGCVTTIDRNQLGPLAQRWHERLRPLTALRRTDELGFTSIYSTIDQGPDRYSPRQCLHDPLQPDSWIVETPTRIYATTGSQLRHATGRLKSIEIGVTPGQFKDSYPAFVADENSTSWIMPTPHGKAEPYPLGYDGSGARGMAIAVRELCADINTLLSGNDQFAFTDDWEEPCPLRDTFIDLNAPLTLHRNDIDRLLNLVP
;
A
#
# COMPACT_ATOMS: atom_id res chain seq x y z
N MET A 1 -9.14 24.68 -17.56
CA MET A 1 -7.81 24.81 -18.22
C MET A 1 -8.08 24.78 -19.74
N THR A 2 -7.20 25.32 -20.60
CA THR A 2 -7.37 25.21 -22.06
C THR A 2 -6.48 24.10 -22.60
N TRP A 3 -6.81 23.55 -23.76
CA TRP A 3 -5.94 22.56 -24.40
C TRP A 3 -4.55 23.10 -24.78
N ASP A 4 -4.38 24.42 -24.92
CA ASP A 4 -3.07 25.05 -25.11
C ASP A 4 -2.19 24.92 -23.87
N ARG A 5 -2.81 24.94 -22.68
CA ARG A 5 -2.10 24.74 -21.42
C ARG A 5 -1.69 23.26 -21.27
N VAL A 6 -2.55 22.31 -21.63
CA VAL A 6 -2.19 20.88 -21.71
C VAL A 6 -1.03 20.66 -22.69
N ARG A 7 -1.09 21.29 -23.88
CA ARG A 7 -0.01 21.26 -24.87
C ARG A 7 1.33 21.69 -24.27
N GLN A 8 1.33 22.79 -23.51
CA GLN A 8 2.53 23.30 -22.85
C GLN A 8 3.10 22.36 -21.78
N ARG A 9 2.33 21.39 -21.27
CA ARG A 9 2.81 20.38 -20.31
C ARG A 9 3.33 19.09 -20.96
N THR A 10 3.00 18.84 -22.22
CA THR A 10 3.50 17.68 -22.96
C THR A 10 5.03 17.64 -23.06
N SER A 11 5.58 16.44 -23.19
CA SER A 11 7.00 16.21 -23.47
C SER A 11 7.46 16.90 -24.76
N TRP A 12 6.54 17.06 -25.72
CA TRP A 12 6.82 17.58 -27.06
C TRP A 12 7.33 19.01 -27.10
N TYR A 13 6.96 19.83 -26.12
CA TYR A 13 7.34 21.24 -26.05
C TYR A 13 8.32 21.55 -24.91
N ASN A 14 8.59 20.58 -24.04
CA ASN A 14 9.41 20.78 -22.84
C ASN A 14 10.73 20.01 -22.84
N MET A 15 10.79 18.88 -23.56
CA MET A 15 12.03 18.12 -23.70
C MET A 15 13.00 18.80 -24.68
N ARG A 16 14.28 18.58 -24.43
CA ARG A 16 15.38 19.09 -25.25
C ARG A 16 16.08 17.91 -25.91
N LEU A 17 16.11 17.91 -27.23
CA LEU A 17 16.79 16.93 -28.05
C LEU A 17 18.15 17.48 -28.47
N SER A 18 19.20 16.70 -28.24
CA SER A 18 20.54 17.05 -28.70
C SER A 18 20.69 16.83 -30.20
N VAL A 19 21.75 17.42 -30.78
CA VAL A 19 22.16 17.14 -32.16
C VAL A 19 22.28 15.63 -32.43
N ASP A 20 22.83 14.87 -31.48
CA ASP A 20 23.04 13.43 -31.65
C ASP A 20 21.69 12.69 -31.81
N TYR A 21 20.71 13.01 -30.96
CA TYR A 21 19.36 12.44 -31.06
C TYR A 21 18.65 12.84 -32.37
N VAL A 22 18.76 14.11 -32.78
CA VAL A 22 18.19 14.59 -34.06
C VAL A 22 18.83 13.87 -35.24
N SER A 23 20.15 13.66 -35.19
CA SER A 23 20.90 12.99 -36.25
C SER A 23 20.50 11.52 -36.39
N ASP A 24 20.34 10.81 -35.28
CA ASP A 24 19.82 9.43 -35.25
C ASP A 24 18.42 9.35 -35.90
N ARG A 25 17.50 10.23 -35.49
CA ARG A 25 16.13 10.24 -36.01
C ARG A 25 16.01 10.62 -37.48
N LEU A 26 16.99 11.31 -38.04
CA LEU A 26 17.01 11.68 -39.47
C LEU A 26 17.95 10.81 -40.31
N ASP A 27 18.59 9.79 -39.73
CA ASP A 27 19.59 8.95 -40.40
C ASP A 27 20.74 9.80 -41.00
N ALA A 28 21.18 10.79 -40.23
CA ALA A 28 22.20 11.75 -40.61
C ALA A 28 23.35 11.71 -39.62
N THR A 29 24.49 12.31 -40.00
CA THR A 29 25.59 12.51 -39.05
C THR A 29 25.38 13.80 -38.24
N PRO A 30 25.84 13.89 -36.98
CA PRO A 30 25.82 15.13 -36.21
C PRO A 30 26.47 16.32 -36.94
N GLN A 31 27.48 16.06 -37.77
CA GLN A 31 28.14 17.09 -38.59
C GLN A 31 27.23 17.62 -39.69
N SER A 32 26.46 16.75 -40.37
CA SER A 32 25.48 17.16 -41.38
C SER A 32 24.43 18.09 -40.77
N ILE A 33 23.87 17.71 -39.61
CA ILE A 33 22.89 18.54 -38.90
C ILE A 33 23.46 19.93 -38.58
N ARG A 34 24.71 20.02 -38.11
CA ARG A 34 25.36 21.32 -37.84
C ARG A 34 25.57 22.14 -39.11
N GLN A 35 25.90 21.50 -40.23
CA GLN A 35 26.06 22.17 -41.53
C GLN A 35 24.72 22.72 -42.04
N ASP A 36 23.64 21.94 -41.94
CA ASP A 36 22.29 22.36 -42.34
C ASP A 36 21.82 23.58 -41.53
N VAL A 37 22.12 23.61 -40.23
CA VAL A 37 21.86 24.77 -39.36
C VAL A 37 22.73 25.97 -39.75
N ALA A 38 24.03 25.77 -39.95
CA ALA A 38 24.96 26.84 -40.30
C ALA A 38 24.67 27.45 -41.68
N ALA A 39 24.13 26.66 -42.61
CA ALA A 39 23.67 27.11 -43.92
C ALA A 39 22.31 27.85 -43.87
N GLY A 40 21.74 28.07 -42.69
CA GLY A 40 20.48 28.80 -42.51
C GLY A 40 19.22 27.96 -42.74
N GLY A 41 19.30 26.63 -42.54
CA GLY A 41 18.17 25.71 -42.73
C GLY A 41 18.03 25.20 -44.15
N ALA A 42 19.11 24.63 -44.71
CA ALA A 42 19.07 24.00 -46.03
C ALA A 42 17.90 23.01 -46.14
N GLU A 43 17.17 23.02 -47.26
CA GLU A 43 15.93 22.24 -47.47
C GLU A 43 14.82 22.47 -46.42
N GLY A 44 14.77 23.66 -45.79
CA GLY A 44 13.75 23.99 -44.80
C GLY A 44 13.94 23.29 -43.45
N PHE A 45 15.17 22.83 -43.16
CA PHE A 45 15.53 22.27 -41.86
C PHE A 45 15.29 23.28 -40.72
N PRO A 46 14.68 22.88 -39.60
CA PRO A 46 14.31 23.81 -38.54
C PRO A 46 15.54 24.36 -37.81
N ALA A 47 15.51 25.67 -37.55
CA ALA A 47 16.44 26.29 -36.61
C ALA A 47 16.29 25.65 -35.21
N PRO A 48 17.36 25.59 -34.40
CA PRO A 48 17.26 25.10 -33.03
C PRO A 48 16.33 25.98 -32.19
N ASP A 49 15.51 25.35 -31.35
CA ASP A 49 14.60 26.04 -30.43
C ASP A 49 15.35 26.74 -29.28
N LEU A 50 16.55 26.24 -28.95
CA LEU A 50 17.36 26.76 -27.87
C LEU A 50 18.85 26.52 -28.11
N GLU A 51 19.68 27.51 -27.74
CA GLU A 51 21.12 27.36 -27.66
C GLU A 51 21.57 27.49 -26.20
N LEU A 52 22.24 26.47 -25.66
CA LEU A 52 22.82 26.46 -24.31
C LEU A 52 24.25 25.96 -24.38
N ASP A 53 25.18 26.66 -23.73
CA ASP A 53 26.60 26.29 -23.70
C ASP A 53 27.19 26.02 -25.10
N ARG A 54 26.78 26.82 -26.09
CA ARG A 54 27.16 26.69 -27.52
C ARG A 54 26.72 25.37 -28.15
N LYS A 55 25.69 24.72 -27.60
CA LYS A 55 25.05 23.53 -28.15
C LYS A 55 23.62 23.86 -28.56
N ASN A 56 23.25 23.34 -29.72
CA ASN A 56 21.93 23.48 -30.30
C ASN A 56 21.00 22.38 -29.79
N TYR A 57 19.79 22.78 -29.40
CA TYR A 57 18.73 21.89 -28.95
C TYR A 57 17.44 22.15 -29.71
N TRP A 58 16.74 21.06 -30.01
CA TRP A 58 15.40 21.09 -30.61
C TRP A 58 14.38 20.53 -29.64
N ARG A 59 13.14 20.98 -29.76
CA ARG A 59 11.99 20.37 -29.13
C ARG A 59 11.47 19.25 -30.02
N PRO A 60 10.93 18.15 -29.45
CA PRO A 60 10.35 17.08 -30.24
C PRO A 60 9.29 17.57 -31.24
N ALA A 61 8.41 18.50 -30.83
CA ALA A 61 7.40 19.04 -31.73
C ALA A 61 8.00 19.67 -33.01
N THR A 62 9.03 20.50 -32.86
CA THR A 62 9.73 21.15 -33.99
C THR A 62 10.33 20.12 -34.95
N LEU A 63 10.96 19.07 -34.41
CA LEU A 63 11.53 17.98 -35.21
C LEU A 63 10.43 17.16 -35.92
N TYR A 64 9.39 16.78 -35.20
CA TYR A 64 8.34 15.91 -35.74
C TYR A 64 7.45 16.64 -36.76
N ASP A 65 7.18 17.92 -36.57
CA ASP A 65 6.49 18.76 -37.57
C ASP A 65 7.32 18.86 -38.86
N PHE A 66 8.64 19.00 -38.75
CA PHE A 66 9.54 18.98 -39.90
C PHE A 66 9.54 17.61 -40.60
N ILE A 67 9.60 16.51 -39.86
CA ILE A 67 9.52 15.16 -40.44
C ILE A 67 8.18 14.97 -41.15
N ASP A 68 7.07 15.38 -40.53
CA ASP A 68 5.73 15.23 -41.10
C ASP A 68 5.54 16.01 -42.40
N ALA A 69 6.08 17.23 -42.47
CA ALA A 69 5.93 18.12 -43.61
C ALA A 69 6.95 17.86 -44.72
N SER A 70 8.22 17.67 -44.37
CA SER A 70 9.35 17.70 -45.31
C SER A 70 10.02 16.33 -45.53
N ARG A 71 9.88 15.40 -44.59
CA ARG A 71 10.51 14.06 -44.67
C ARG A 71 9.52 12.94 -44.34
N PRO A 72 8.39 12.81 -45.08
CA PRO A 72 7.31 11.89 -44.70
C PRO A 72 7.72 10.40 -44.67
N HIS A 73 8.81 10.01 -45.34
CA HIS A 73 9.38 8.67 -45.26
C HIS A 73 9.96 8.31 -43.88
N PHE A 74 10.25 9.30 -43.03
CA PHE A 74 10.63 9.09 -41.63
C PHE A 74 9.46 9.17 -40.64
N ARG A 75 8.20 9.28 -41.10
CA ARG A 75 7.03 9.36 -40.21
C ARG A 75 6.91 8.20 -39.22
N THR A 76 7.43 7.02 -39.55
CA THR A 76 7.46 5.87 -38.64
C THR A 76 8.34 6.09 -37.41
N ARG A 77 9.26 7.07 -37.45
CA ARG A 77 10.11 7.48 -36.33
C ARG A 77 9.46 8.54 -35.43
N ILE A 78 8.27 9.05 -35.81
CA ILE A 78 7.48 9.96 -34.98
C ILE A 78 6.65 9.13 -34.00
N PRO A 79 6.79 9.36 -32.68
CA PRO A 79 6.05 8.58 -31.67
C PRO A 79 4.55 8.62 -31.90
N ARG A 80 3.86 7.52 -31.63
CA ARG A 80 2.41 7.42 -31.85
C ARG A 80 1.63 8.42 -31.01
N LEU A 81 2.10 8.78 -29.82
CA LEU A 81 1.43 9.77 -28.97
C LEU A 81 1.56 11.22 -29.46
N TYR A 82 2.39 11.50 -30.47
CA TYR A 82 2.46 12.84 -31.07
C TYR A 82 1.35 13.01 -32.13
N PRO A 83 0.45 14.01 -32.00
CA PRO A 83 -0.56 14.27 -33.02
C PRO A 83 0.07 14.94 -34.24
N LEU A 84 0.10 14.25 -35.38
CA LEU A 84 0.68 14.78 -36.62
C LEU A 84 -0.15 15.96 -37.17
N PRO A 85 0.45 17.14 -37.42
CA PRO A 85 -0.30 18.27 -37.96
C PRO A 85 -1.01 17.98 -39.29
N SER A 86 -0.44 17.13 -40.14
CA SER A 86 -1.02 16.81 -41.46
C SER A 86 -2.33 16.02 -41.39
N SER A 87 -2.60 15.30 -40.30
CA SER A 87 -3.80 14.44 -40.16
C SER A 87 -4.63 14.75 -38.92
N PHE A 88 -4.12 15.52 -37.96
CA PHE A 88 -4.82 15.83 -36.73
C PHE A 88 -5.92 16.87 -36.92
N ARG A 89 -7.16 16.48 -36.63
CA ARG A 89 -8.36 17.31 -36.83
C ARG A 89 -8.74 18.16 -35.62
N HIS A 90 -7.90 18.17 -34.58
CA HIS A 90 -8.14 18.88 -33.30
C HIS A 90 -9.49 18.55 -32.61
N ALA A 91 -10.12 17.44 -32.97
CA ALA A 91 -11.37 16.97 -32.40
C ALA A 91 -11.12 15.97 -31.25
N PRO A 92 -12.03 15.87 -30.26
CA PRO A 92 -11.98 14.83 -29.24
C PRO A 92 -11.97 13.43 -29.85
N ALA A 93 -11.18 12.53 -29.27
CA ALA A 93 -11.16 11.12 -29.61
C ALA A 93 -12.50 10.47 -29.27
N ALA A 94 -12.92 9.51 -30.09
CA ALA A 94 -14.11 8.72 -29.80
C ALA A 94 -13.77 7.56 -28.86
N PHE A 95 -14.51 7.43 -27.76
CA PHE A 95 -14.47 6.26 -26.89
C PHE A 95 -15.23 5.12 -27.56
N LEU A 96 -14.53 4.00 -27.82
CA LEU A 96 -15.08 2.86 -28.55
C LEU A 96 -15.67 1.79 -27.62
N GLY A 97 -15.16 1.70 -26.39
CA GLY A 97 -15.59 0.70 -25.42
C GLY A 97 -14.51 0.37 -24.40
N ALA A 98 -14.85 -0.56 -23.51
CA ALA A 98 -13.94 -1.10 -22.52
C ALA A 98 -14.08 -2.61 -22.43
N GLU A 99 -12.98 -3.30 -22.09
CA GLU A 99 -12.98 -4.74 -21.87
C GLU A 99 -11.99 -5.11 -20.75
N PRO A 100 -12.24 -6.21 -20.01
CA PRO A 100 -11.26 -6.71 -19.06
C PRO A 100 -10.07 -7.35 -19.80
N PHE A 101 -8.88 -7.25 -19.22
CA PHE A 101 -7.70 -8.00 -19.70
C PHE A 101 -7.09 -8.83 -18.59
N GLU A 102 -6.42 -9.91 -19.00
CA GLU A 102 -5.51 -10.69 -18.17
C GLU A 102 -4.28 -11.07 -19.01
N VAL A 103 -3.10 -10.67 -18.55
CA VAL A 103 -1.82 -10.92 -19.22
C VAL A 103 -0.77 -11.35 -18.21
N GLY A 104 0.09 -12.28 -18.60
CA GLY A 104 1.15 -12.74 -17.71
C GLY A 104 2.35 -13.33 -18.43
N LYS A 105 3.46 -13.42 -17.69
CA LYS A 105 4.70 -14.08 -18.11
C LYS A 105 5.29 -14.83 -16.92
N GLY A 106 5.30 -16.17 -17.00
CA GLY A 106 5.76 -17.01 -15.88
C GLY A 106 4.82 -16.90 -14.68
N THR A 107 5.34 -16.54 -13.51
CA THR A 107 4.57 -16.33 -12.28
C THR A 107 3.96 -14.94 -12.17
N TRP A 108 4.31 -14.02 -13.06
CA TRP A 108 3.75 -12.67 -13.08
C TRP A 108 2.46 -12.66 -13.89
N CYS A 109 1.33 -12.39 -13.25
CA CYS A 109 0.03 -12.20 -13.89
C CYS A 109 -0.54 -10.84 -13.48
N ASN A 110 -1.13 -10.12 -14.45
CA ASN A 110 -1.78 -8.83 -14.26
C ASN A 110 -3.15 -8.86 -14.90
N GLN A 111 -4.08 -8.16 -14.29
CA GLN A 111 -5.43 -7.99 -14.79
C GLN A 111 -5.84 -6.52 -14.69
N GLY A 112 -6.91 -6.16 -15.37
CA GLY A 112 -7.45 -4.82 -15.32
C GLY A 112 -8.45 -4.56 -16.43
N VAL A 113 -8.57 -3.31 -16.84
CA VAL A 113 -9.51 -2.87 -17.89
C VAL A 113 -8.77 -2.11 -18.98
N LEU A 114 -9.06 -2.43 -20.23
CA LEU A 114 -8.63 -1.68 -21.41
C LEU A 114 -9.74 -0.72 -21.82
N HIS A 115 -9.39 0.52 -22.11
CA HIS A 115 -10.25 1.51 -22.76
C HIS A 115 -9.78 1.74 -24.18
N PHE A 116 -10.68 1.57 -25.15
CA PHE A 116 -10.38 1.74 -26.57
C PHE A 116 -10.75 3.14 -27.03
N TRP A 117 -9.79 3.82 -27.65
CA TRP A 117 -9.96 5.17 -28.15
C TRP A 117 -9.59 5.25 -29.63
N GLN A 118 -10.38 6.04 -30.38
CA GLN A 118 -10.06 6.44 -31.74
C GLN A 118 -9.68 7.93 -31.76
N PRO A 119 -8.38 8.27 -31.80
CA PRO A 119 -7.95 9.65 -31.97
C PRO A 119 -8.38 10.21 -33.32
N ALA A 120 -8.54 11.53 -33.38
CA ALA A 120 -8.92 12.26 -34.59
C ALA A 120 -7.69 12.58 -35.48
N ASP A 121 -6.82 11.60 -35.72
CA ASP A 121 -5.54 11.76 -36.42
C ASP A 121 -5.27 10.72 -37.52
N ASP A 122 -6.23 9.83 -37.81
CA ASP A 122 -6.16 8.79 -38.83
C ASP A 122 -4.96 7.80 -38.67
N ARG A 123 -4.26 7.77 -37.51
CA ARG A 123 -3.09 6.89 -37.24
C ARG A 123 -3.44 5.61 -36.48
N GLY A 124 -4.72 5.21 -36.47
CA GLY A 124 -5.20 3.98 -35.83
C GLY A 124 -5.59 4.13 -34.36
N ARG A 125 -6.10 3.05 -33.76
CA ARG A 125 -6.66 3.04 -32.40
C ARG A 125 -5.58 3.04 -31.32
N VAL A 126 -5.93 3.60 -30.17
CA VAL A 126 -5.11 3.65 -28.95
C VAL A 126 -5.83 2.86 -27.86
N ILE A 127 -5.10 1.99 -27.17
CA ILE A 127 -5.58 1.37 -25.92
C ILE A 127 -5.01 2.15 -24.74
N VAL A 128 -5.85 2.46 -23.75
CA VAL A 128 -5.43 2.93 -22.44
C VAL A 128 -5.80 1.86 -21.41
N ALA A 129 -4.81 1.24 -20.79
CA ALA A 129 -4.94 0.14 -19.87
C ALA A 129 -4.84 0.61 -18.42
N TYR A 130 -5.81 0.17 -17.62
CA TYR A 130 -5.96 0.44 -16.20
C TYR A 130 -5.80 -0.88 -15.42
N PRO A 131 -4.59 -1.18 -14.93
CA PRO A 131 -4.35 -2.36 -14.12
C PRO A 131 -5.07 -2.28 -12.75
N ASP A 132 -5.34 -3.43 -12.13
CA ASP A 132 -5.98 -3.53 -10.80
C ASP A 132 -5.06 -3.11 -9.63
N GLN A 133 -3.79 -2.84 -9.94
CA GLN A 133 -2.78 -2.25 -9.08
C GLN A 133 -1.85 -1.37 -9.92
N THR A 134 -1.17 -0.44 -9.27
CA THR A 134 -0.30 0.49 -9.98
C THR A 134 1.15 -0.01 -10.06
N TRP A 135 1.87 0.48 -11.07
CA TRP A 135 3.21 0.01 -11.42
C TRP A 135 4.16 1.15 -11.73
N SER A 136 5.47 0.87 -11.62
CA SER A 136 6.49 1.79 -12.14
C SER A 136 6.39 1.93 -13.66
N VAL A 137 6.85 3.06 -14.21
CA VAL A 137 6.80 3.33 -15.66
C VAL A 137 7.48 2.25 -16.50
N ASP A 138 8.59 1.66 -16.01
CA ASP A 138 9.29 0.60 -16.73
C ASP A 138 8.48 -0.71 -16.75
N VAL A 139 7.86 -1.10 -15.62
CA VAL A 139 6.96 -2.28 -15.55
C VAL A 139 5.70 -2.05 -16.39
N ALA A 140 5.14 -0.84 -16.36
CA ALA A 140 3.99 -0.46 -17.18
C ALA A 140 4.30 -0.56 -18.68
N ARG A 141 5.53 -0.27 -19.11
CA ARG A 141 5.97 -0.41 -20.51
C ARG A 141 6.02 -1.88 -20.93
N ASP A 142 6.57 -2.75 -20.09
CA ASP A 142 6.60 -4.19 -20.34
C ASP A 142 5.18 -4.77 -20.40
N LEU A 143 4.29 -4.29 -19.53
CA LEU A 143 2.88 -4.64 -19.53
C LEU A 143 2.18 -4.18 -20.83
N ALA A 144 2.45 -2.96 -21.28
CA ALA A 144 1.90 -2.43 -22.53
C ALA A 144 2.29 -3.30 -23.73
N ALA A 145 3.53 -3.81 -23.77
CA ALA A 145 4.00 -4.72 -24.81
C ALA A 145 3.30 -6.09 -24.77
N LEU A 146 3.02 -6.63 -23.57
CA LEU A 146 2.28 -7.88 -23.42
C LEU A 146 0.83 -7.73 -23.90
N ILE A 147 0.16 -6.64 -23.52
CA ILE A 147 -1.20 -6.32 -23.98
C ILE A 147 -1.23 -6.16 -25.50
N ALA A 148 -0.26 -5.43 -26.06
CA ALA A 148 -0.14 -5.27 -27.51
C ALA A 148 -0.01 -6.61 -28.26
N GLY A 149 0.63 -7.61 -27.65
CA GLY A 149 0.71 -8.96 -28.20
C GLY A 149 -0.65 -9.67 -28.35
N GLN A 150 -1.66 -9.27 -27.57
CA GLN A 150 -3.04 -9.77 -27.66
C GLN A 150 -3.94 -8.89 -28.56
N HIS A 151 -3.56 -7.64 -28.80
CA HIS A 151 -4.32 -6.66 -29.59
C HIS A 151 -3.53 -6.16 -30.79
N THR A 152 -3.47 -6.95 -31.86
CA THR A 152 -2.63 -6.64 -33.04
C THR A 152 -3.23 -5.58 -33.97
N ASP A 153 -4.50 -5.18 -33.77
CA ASP A 153 -5.20 -4.19 -34.58
C ASP A 153 -5.04 -2.74 -34.08
N VAL A 154 -4.25 -2.53 -33.02
CA VAL A 154 -4.06 -1.20 -32.41
C VAL A 154 -2.68 -0.62 -32.72
N SER A 155 -2.64 0.71 -32.77
CA SER A 155 -1.41 1.44 -33.12
C SER A 155 -0.48 1.66 -31.92
N THR A 156 -1.04 1.69 -30.71
CA THR A 156 -0.29 1.85 -29.46
C THR A 156 -1.12 1.36 -28.27
N VAL A 157 -0.42 0.90 -27.24
CA VAL A 157 -0.98 0.59 -25.93
C VAL A 157 -0.30 1.50 -24.91
N VAL A 158 -1.11 2.16 -24.09
CA VAL A 158 -0.68 2.98 -22.97
C VAL A 158 -1.14 2.34 -21.69
N VAL A 159 -0.25 2.16 -20.71
CA VAL A 159 -0.58 1.70 -19.36
C VAL A 159 -0.42 2.89 -18.42
N VAL A 160 -1.50 3.22 -17.71
CA VAL A 160 -1.46 4.32 -16.73
C VAL A 160 -0.65 3.94 -15.50
N THR A 161 -0.03 4.95 -14.87
CA THR A 161 0.73 4.79 -13.64
C THR A 161 0.42 5.92 -12.66
N ASP A 162 0.71 5.69 -11.39
CA ASP A 162 0.79 6.69 -10.33
C ASP A 162 2.23 7.17 -10.08
N SER A 163 3.21 6.62 -10.81
CA SER A 163 4.60 7.04 -10.76
C SER A 163 4.78 8.46 -11.31
N GLU A 164 5.75 9.18 -10.73
CA GLU A 164 6.18 10.48 -11.22
C GLU A 164 6.63 10.40 -12.68
N SER A 165 6.27 11.41 -13.46
CA SER A 165 6.80 11.55 -14.81
C SER A 165 8.28 11.93 -14.76
N ARG A 166 9.09 11.31 -15.64
CA ARG A 166 10.47 11.77 -15.87
C ARG A 166 10.52 13.01 -16.76
N THR A 167 9.42 13.35 -17.41
CA THR A 167 9.26 14.57 -18.22
C THR A 167 9.03 15.76 -17.31
N PRO A 168 9.77 16.87 -17.46
CA PRO A 168 9.54 18.08 -16.68
C PRO A 168 8.09 18.57 -16.84
N ASP A 169 7.45 18.93 -15.74
CA ASP A 169 6.18 19.66 -15.73
C ASP A 169 6.49 21.14 -15.47
N PRO A 170 6.32 22.04 -16.46
CA PRO A 170 6.60 23.47 -16.26
C PRO A 170 5.74 24.13 -15.19
N GLU A 171 4.54 23.58 -14.92
CA GLU A 171 3.63 24.10 -13.91
C GLU A 171 3.95 23.59 -12.50
N HIS A 172 4.56 22.40 -12.44
CA HIS A 172 4.91 21.69 -11.21
C HIS A 172 6.36 21.18 -11.31
N PRO A 173 7.36 22.09 -11.25
CA PRO A 173 8.77 21.74 -11.50
C PRO A 173 9.37 20.85 -10.40
N ASP A 174 8.81 20.88 -9.19
CA ASP A 174 9.10 19.87 -8.16
C ASP A 174 8.38 18.58 -8.52
N ARG A 175 9.15 17.51 -8.74
CA ARG A 175 8.60 16.19 -9.10
C ARG A 175 7.80 15.56 -7.96
N ASN A 176 8.10 15.97 -6.73
CA ASN A 176 7.33 15.54 -5.56
C ASN A 176 6.05 16.35 -5.39
N ASP A 177 5.80 17.41 -6.19
CA ASP A 177 4.49 18.10 -6.18
C ASP A 177 3.44 17.08 -6.64
N PRO A 178 2.45 16.74 -5.81
CA PRO A 178 1.49 15.69 -6.14
C PRO A 178 0.57 16.02 -7.31
N ARG A 179 0.55 17.29 -7.75
CA ARG A 179 -0.12 17.77 -8.97
C ARG A 179 0.75 17.68 -10.23
N SER A 180 2.03 17.33 -10.09
CA SER A 180 2.90 17.04 -11.22
C SER A 180 2.30 15.91 -12.07
N HIS A 181 2.36 16.05 -13.38
CA HIS A 181 1.79 15.06 -14.29
C HIS A 181 2.42 13.67 -14.08
N ARG A 182 1.59 12.62 -14.17
CA ARG A 182 2.05 11.24 -13.97
C ARG A 182 2.73 10.69 -15.22
N GLY A 183 3.66 9.77 -15.02
CA GLY A 183 4.26 9.00 -16.11
C GLY A 183 3.28 7.99 -16.68
N ILE A 184 3.53 7.55 -17.92
CA ILE A 184 2.77 6.47 -18.55
C ILE A 184 3.72 5.46 -19.22
N GLY A 185 3.38 4.18 -19.14
CA GLY A 185 4.06 3.13 -19.91
C GLY A 185 3.47 3.08 -21.31
N VAL A 186 4.30 3.04 -22.36
CA VAL A 186 3.82 3.07 -23.74
C VAL A 186 4.52 2.03 -24.59
N TRP A 187 3.72 1.27 -25.33
CA TRP A 187 4.17 0.45 -26.45
C TRP A 187 3.66 1.08 -27.75
N ASP A 188 4.53 1.16 -28.76
CA ASP A 188 4.23 1.69 -30.09
C ASP A 188 4.52 0.63 -31.15
N SER A 189 3.54 0.36 -32.01
CA SER A 189 3.63 -0.61 -33.11
C SER A 189 4.73 -0.30 -34.12
N LEU A 190 5.13 0.97 -34.25
CA LEU A 190 6.13 1.43 -35.22
C LEU A 190 7.54 1.61 -34.61
N GLY A 191 7.67 1.51 -33.27
CA GLY A 191 8.85 1.92 -32.51
C GLY A 191 9.91 0.85 -32.20
N GLN A 192 9.83 -0.36 -32.78
CA GLN A 192 10.83 -1.41 -32.53
C GLN A 192 12.03 -1.27 -33.47
N SER A 193 13.00 -0.42 -33.13
CA SER A 193 14.37 -0.57 -33.62
C SER A 193 15.35 0.22 -32.74
N GLY A 194 16.06 -0.48 -31.85
CA GLY A 194 17.21 0.08 -31.14
C GLY A 194 17.56 -0.58 -29.81
N ASP A 195 17.89 -1.88 -29.81
CA ASP A 195 18.58 -2.52 -28.67
C ASP A 195 20.05 -2.03 -28.65
N GLY A 196 20.29 -0.86 -28.05
CA GLY A 196 21.61 -0.28 -27.89
C GLY A 196 21.79 0.41 -26.52
N PRO A 197 22.96 0.27 -25.87
CA PRO A 197 23.25 0.90 -24.58
C PRO A 197 23.34 2.44 -24.63
N GLU A 198 23.31 3.06 -25.82
CA GLU A 198 23.27 4.51 -26.04
C GLU A 198 21.85 5.08 -26.12
N SER A 199 20.81 4.30 -25.79
CA SER A 199 19.40 4.71 -25.70
C SER A 199 19.08 5.62 -24.50
N VAL A 200 19.97 6.59 -24.24
CA VAL A 200 19.78 7.73 -23.33
C VAL A 200 18.76 8.68 -23.98
N GLY A 201 17.52 8.23 -24.01
CA GLY A 201 16.43 8.84 -24.78
C GLY A 201 15.22 7.93 -24.93
N ARG A 202 15.02 6.94 -24.04
CA ARG A 202 13.70 6.30 -23.86
C ARG A 202 12.68 7.42 -23.75
N GLU A 203 11.78 7.53 -24.72
CA GLU A 203 10.77 8.58 -24.77
C GLU A 203 9.91 8.44 -23.50
N TYR A 204 10.15 9.34 -22.56
CA TYR A 204 9.38 9.40 -21.33
C TYR A 204 8.08 10.11 -21.67
N PHE A 205 7.01 9.35 -21.73
CA PHE A 205 5.69 9.90 -21.95
C PHE A 205 5.04 10.23 -20.61
N SER A 206 4.23 11.28 -20.66
CA SER A 206 3.45 11.81 -19.56
C SER A 206 1.97 11.68 -19.88
N TRP A 207 1.15 11.77 -18.84
CA TRP A 207 -0.31 11.86 -18.98
C TRP A 207 -0.74 12.95 -19.96
N SER A 208 -0.05 14.10 -19.94
CA SER A 208 -0.29 15.24 -20.81
C SER A 208 -0.13 14.88 -22.29
N ASP A 209 0.82 14.01 -22.64
CA ASP A 209 1.03 13.56 -24.02
C ASP A 209 -0.18 12.78 -24.54
N LEU A 210 -0.68 11.84 -23.73
CA LEU A 210 -1.89 11.06 -24.03
C LEU A 210 -3.12 11.96 -24.12
N ALA A 211 -3.34 12.81 -23.11
CA ALA A 211 -4.49 13.71 -23.06
C ALA A 211 -4.51 14.66 -24.26
N TYR A 212 -3.34 15.19 -24.65
CA TYR A 212 -3.23 16.09 -25.80
C TYR A 212 -3.54 15.40 -27.13
N LEU A 213 -3.12 14.13 -27.31
CA LEU A 213 -3.51 13.33 -28.47
C LEU A 213 -5.03 13.08 -28.49
N LEU A 214 -5.60 12.68 -27.36
CA LEU A 214 -7.01 12.29 -27.29
C LEU A 214 -7.97 13.48 -27.26
N ARG A 215 -7.51 14.68 -26.89
CA ARG A 215 -8.34 15.90 -26.81
C ARG A 215 -9.63 15.71 -25.99
N THR A 216 -9.54 14.86 -24.97
CA THR A 216 -10.59 14.57 -24.00
C THR A 216 -9.96 14.35 -22.62
N ASP A 217 -10.77 14.50 -21.58
CA ASP A 217 -10.32 14.15 -20.23
C ASP A 217 -10.19 12.64 -20.12
N VAL A 218 -8.99 12.17 -19.77
CA VAL A 218 -8.68 10.76 -19.57
C VAL A 218 -8.97 10.40 -18.11
N PRO A 219 -9.63 9.27 -17.81
CA PRO A 219 -9.98 8.93 -16.44
C PRO A 219 -8.75 8.52 -15.63
N TYR A 220 -8.48 9.23 -14.55
CA TYR A 220 -7.54 8.87 -13.50
C TYR A 220 -8.27 8.18 -12.36
N TRP A 221 -7.77 7.03 -11.94
CA TRP A 221 -8.30 6.26 -10.82
C TRP A 221 -7.29 6.29 -9.67
N PRO A 222 -7.59 6.98 -8.56
CA PRO A 222 -6.70 7.02 -7.41
C PRO A 222 -6.37 5.62 -6.88
N SER A 223 -5.14 5.43 -6.42
CA SER A 223 -4.73 4.21 -5.72
C SER A 223 -5.67 3.96 -4.55
N GLY A 224 -6.27 2.78 -4.51
CA GLY A 224 -7.31 2.43 -3.54
C GLY A 224 -8.76 2.50 -4.04
N LEU A 225 -8.98 3.09 -5.21
CA LEU A 225 -10.28 3.17 -5.90
C LEU A 225 -10.25 2.46 -7.27
N LEU A 226 -9.29 1.56 -7.47
CA LEU A 226 -9.12 0.76 -8.68
C LEU A 226 -10.14 -0.37 -8.71
N ASP A 227 -11.41 -0.11 -9.06
CA ASP A 227 -12.45 -1.14 -9.19
C ASP A 227 -12.70 -1.55 -10.65
N MET A 228 -12.43 -2.82 -11.01
CA MET A 228 -12.51 -3.28 -12.39
C MET A 228 -13.90 -3.15 -13.00
N ASP A 229 -14.95 -3.44 -12.22
CA ASP A 229 -16.33 -3.33 -12.70
C ASP A 229 -16.69 -1.87 -12.96
N ALA A 230 -16.30 -0.95 -12.06
CA ALA A 230 -16.48 0.48 -12.25
C ALA A 230 -15.66 1.02 -13.44
N MET A 231 -14.41 0.56 -13.59
CA MET A 231 -13.52 0.95 -14.70
C MET A 231 -14.06 0.46 -16.05
N ALA A 232 -14.60 -0.75 -16.13
CA ALA A 232 -15.20 -1.29 -17.36
C ALA A 232 -16.54 -0.62 -17.71
N ALA A 233 -17.34 -0.29 -16.69
CA ALA A 233 -18.62 0.39 -16.86
C ALA A 233 -18.50 1.90 -17.13
N TRP A 234 -17.32 2.50 -16.88
CA TRP A 234 -17.08 3.93 -17.02
C TRP A 234 -17.28 4.44 -18.44
N ARG A 235 -17.79 5.68 -18.58
CA ARG A 235 -17.92 6.40 -19.84
C ARG A 235 -17.34 7.83 -19.71
N PRO A 236 -16.93 8.46 -20.82
CA PRO A 236 -16.35 9.81 -20.81
C PRO A 236 -17.18 10.83 -20.00
N GLY A 237 -16.52 11.50 -19.05
CA GLY A 237 -17.11 12.52 -18.17
C GLY A 237 -17.78 11.98 -16.90
N GLU A 238 -17.89 10.66 -16.72
CA GLU A 238 -18.50 10.09 -15.52
C GLU A 238 -17.54 10.06 -14.32
N VAL A 239 -18.08 10.29 -13.13
CA VAL A 239 -17.41 10.09 -11.84
C VAL A 239 -18.16 9.01 -11.07
N ARG A 240 -17.42 8.02 -10.56
CA ARG A 240 -17.95 6.85 -9.85
C ARG A 240 -17.59 6.93 -8.37
N LYS A 241 -18.58 6.63 -7.50
CA LYS A 241 -18.36 6.39 -6.09
C LYS A 241 -17.90 4.94 -5.90
N ILE A 242 -16.75 4.75 -5.26
CA ILE A 242 -16.12 3.44 -5.09
C ILE A 242 -15.75 3.23 -3.63
N ALA A 243 -16.07 2.07 -3.08
CA ALA A 243 -15.64 1.68 -1.75
C ALA A 243 -14.09 1.55 -1.72
N PRO A 244 -13.39 2.26 -0.82
CA PRO A 244 -11.94 2.15 -0.68
C PRO A 244 -11.47 0.72 -0.43
N ARG A 245 -10.33 0.35 -1.00
CA ARG A 245 -9.70 -0.97 -0.79
C ARG A 245 -8.18 -0.91 -0.89
N TYR A 246 -7.48 -1.72 -0.10
CA TYR A 246 -6.02 -1.84 -0.23
C TYR A 246 -5.62 -2.66 -1.46
N GLN A 247 -6.30 -3.79 -1.66
CA GLN A 247 -6.13 -4.70 -2.80
C GLN A 247 -7.47 -5.37 -3.12
N THR A 248 -7.55 -6.05 -4.27
CA THR A 248 -8.78 -6.71 -4.74
C THR A 248 -9.33 -7.72 -3.72
N GLN A 249 -8.50 -8.38 -2.92
CA GLN A 249 -8.92 -9.34 -1.89
C GLN A 249 -9.24 -8.73 -0.52
N TYR A 250 -8.83 -7.48 -0.26
CA TYR A 250 -9.02 -6.81 1.03
C TYR A 250 -10.10 -5.72 0.91
N GLN A 251 -11.35 -6.19 0.71
CA GLN A 251 -12.53 -5.35 0.53
C GLN A 251 -13.48 -5.43 1.73
N ILE A 252 -14.15 -4.32 2.05
CA ILE A 252 -15.13 -4.26 3.14
C ILE A 252 -16.27 -5.29 3.02
N LYS A 253 -16.62 -5.69 1.79
CA LYS A 253 -17.62 -6.74 1.57
C LYS A 253 -17.21 -8.08 2.19
N ASN A 254 -15.91 -8.38 2.26
CA ASN A 254 -15.41 -9.60 2.90
C ASN A 254 -15.57 -9.52 4.42
N PHE A 255 -15.32 -8.34 5.01
CA PHE A 255 -15.59 -8.09 6.43
C PHE A 255 -17.08 -8.30 6.76
N SER A 256 -17.98 -7.67 6.00
CA SER A 256 -19.42 -7.86 6.19
C SER A 256 -19.84 -9.31 5.97
N ALA A 257 -19.34 -9.99 4.93
CA ALA A 257 -19.69 -11.37 4.60
C ALA A 257 -19.17 -12.38 5.64
N ALA A 258 -18.11 -12.05 6.37
CA ALA A 258 -17.63 -12.90 7.46
C ALA A 258 -18.63 -12.97 8.62
N LEU A 259 -19.31 -11.86 8.95
CA LEU A 259 -20.09 -11.73 10.19
C LEU A 259 -21.61 -11.59 9.99
N VAL A 260 -22.08 -11.33 8.78
CA VAL A 260 -23.52 -11.02 8.52
C VAL A 260 -24.44 -12.16 8.96
N ASP A 261 -24.05 -13.42 8.78
CA ASP A 261 -24.86 -14.57 9.19
C ASP A 261 -25.02 -14.69 10.70
N ALA A 262 -24.01 -14.28 11.48
CA ALA A 262 -24.08 -14.22 12.94
C ALA A 262 -24.94 -13.04 13.42
N CYS A 263 -25.03 -11.96 12.64
CA CYS A 263 -25.74 -10.74 13.00
C CYS A 263 -27.20 -10.67 12.50
N LYS A 264 -27.58 -11.46 11.49
CA LYS A 264 -28.83 -11.24 10.72
C LYS A 264 -30.12 -11.27 11.53
N ASP A 265 -30.14 -12.04 12.62
CA ASP A 265 -31.31 -12.20 13.49
C ASP A 265 -31.30 -11.25 14.70
N ASP A 266 -30.25 -10.44 14.86
CA ASP A 266 -30.10 -9.45 15.93
C ASP A 266 -29.86 -8.05 15.35
N SER A 267 -30.87 -7.19 15.48
CA SER A 267 -30.79 -5.82 14.95
C SER A 267 -29.70 -4.96 15.60
N VAL A 268 -29.31 -5.25 16.85
CA VAL A 268 -28.24 -4.53 17.56
C VAL A 268 -26.90 -4.92 16.95
N LEU A 269 -26.64 -6.22 16.81
CA LEU A 269 -25.42 -6.74 16.18
C LEU A 269 -25.30 -6.31 14.72
N LEU A 270 -26.42 -6.32 13.97
CA LEU A 270 -26.41 -5.86 12.58
C LEU A 270 -26.08 -4.37 12.46
N ARG A 271 -26.54 -3.53 13.41
CA ARG A 271 -26.16 -2.11 13.48
C ARG A 271 -24.69 -1.94 13.86
N LEU A 272 -24.18 -2.76 14.79
CA LEU A 272 -22.78 -2.76 15.19
C LEU A 272 -21.87 -3.14 14.02
N LEU A 273 -22.20 -4.21 13.28
CA LEU A 273 -21.51 -4.61 12.05
C LEU A 273 -21.52 -3.48 11.02
N GLY A 274 -22.68 -2.83 10.82
CA GLY A 274 -22.78 -1.67 9.93
C GLY A 274 -21.89 -0.50 10.34
N ARG A 275 -21.78 -0.19 11.65
CA ARG A 275 -20.86 0.83 12.18
C ARG A 275 -19.40 0.44 11.93
N ALA A 276 -19.02 -0.80 12.24
CA ALA A 276 -17.68 -1.32 12.00
C ALA A 276 -17.28 -1.20 10.51
N CYS A 277 -18.20 -1.53 9.59
CA CYS A 277 -17.96 -1.37 8.16
C CYS A 277 -17.68 0.09 7.75
N ARG A 278 -18.44 1.05 8.31
CA ARG A 278 -18.22 2.48 8.03
C ARG A 278 -16.90 2.98 8.59
N ILE A 279 -16.52 2.55 9.79
CA ILE A 279 -15.22 2.88 10.41
C ILE A 279 -14.07 2.37 9.53
N ILE A 280 -14.10 1.09 9.13
CA ILE A 280 -13.09 0.48 8.27
C ILE A 280 -12.98 1.21 6.93
N ASN A 281 -14.11 1.51 6.27
CA ASN A 281 -14.12 2.24 5.00
C ASN A 281 -13.49 3.64 5.14
N TYR A 282 -13.88 4.37 6.19
CA TYR A 282 -13.35 5.71 6.44
C TYR A 282 -11.85 5.67 6.75
N ALA A 283 -11.41 4.76 7.62
CA ALA A 283 -10.01 4.59 7.95
C ALA A 283 -9.17 4.15 6.73
N THR A 284 -9.70 3.24 5.91
CA THR A 284 -9.06 2.82 4.65
C THR A 284 -8.88 4.02 3.71
N ALA A 285 -9.89 4.88 3.58
CA ALA A 285 -9.78 6.11 2.80
C ALA A 285 -8.72 7.07 3.38
N GLN A 286 -8.62 7.21 4.70
CA GLN A 286 -7.59 8.05 5.33
C GLN A 286 -6.18 7.53 5.07
N ASN A 287 -5.96 6.23 5.29
CA ASN A 287 -4.66 5.59 5.08
C ASN A 287 -4.20 5.66 3.62
N LEU A 288 -5.14 5.59 2.68
CA LEU A 288 -4.88 5.73 1.24
C LEU A 288 -4.90 7.21 0.78
N GLN A 289 -4.96 8.16 1.70
CA GLN A 289 -4.97 9.61 1.44
C GLN A 289 -6.10 10.07 0.50
N LEU A 290 -7.23 9.37 0.54
CA LEU A 290 -8.45 9.69 -0.21
C LEU A 290 -9.35 10.66 0.57
N THR A 291 -9.15 10.80 1.90
CA THR A 291 -9.86 11.75 2.76
C THR A 291 -9.01 12.21 3.96
N PRO A 292 -9.11 13.48 4.40
CA PRO A 292 -9.70 14.58 3.64
C PRO A 292 -8.90 14.78 2.35
N LEU A 293 -9.56 15.29 1.30
CA LEU A 293 -8.85 15.70 0.09
C LEU A 293 -7.80 16.73 0.51
N SER A 294 -6.54 16.33 0.50
CA SER A 294 -5.42 17.19 0.84
C SER A 294 -5.11 18.10 -0.35
N VAL A 295 -4.31 19.13 -0.13
CA VAL A 295 -3.73 19.93 -1.23
C VAL A 295 -2.89 19.05 -2.17
N THR A 296 -2.51 17.85 -1.71
CA THR A 296 -1.73 16.84 -2.43
C THR A 296 -2.59 15.85 -3.22
N THR A 297 -3.91 15.88 -3.14
CA THR A 297 -4.75 15.00 -3.97
C THR A 297 -4.82 15.53 -5.41
N MET A 298 -4.69 14.64 -6.40
CA MET A 298 -4.95 15.01 -7.80
C MET A 298 -6.39 15.52 -7.94
N THR A 299 -6.57 16.58 -8.73
CA THR A 299 -7.88 17.19 -8.98
C THR A 299 -8.20 17.14 -10.47
N SER A 300 -9.49 17.04 -10.80
CA SER A 300 -9.91 17.04 -12.19
C SER A 300 -9.55 18.35 -12.87
N GLU A 301 -8.90 18.25 -14.02
CA GLU A 301 -8.51 19.37 -14.87
C GLU A 301 -8.60 18.96 -16.34
N THR A 302 -8.40 19.90 -17.26
CA THR A 302 -8.47 19.57 -18.69
C THR A 302 -7.39 18.55 -19.04
N GLY A 303 -7.80 17.42 -19.62
CA GLY A 303 -6.94 16.27 -19.93
C GLY A 303 -6.90 15.19 -18.84
N LEU A 304 -7.42 15.45 -17.64
CA LEU A 304 -7.43 14.50 -16.53
C LEU A 304 -8.72 14.59 -15.72
N LEU A 305 -9.51 13.53 -15.74
CA LEU A 305 -10.71 13.41 -14.90
C LEU A 305 -10.43 12.47 -13.74
N VAL A 306 -10.55 12.92 -12.50
CA VAL A 306 -10.58 11.99 -11.36
C VAL A 306 -11.89 11.20 -11.41
N ALA A 307 -11.82 9.98 -11.94
CA ALA A 307 -12.99 9.18 -12.29
C ALA A 307 -13.54 8.38 -11.10
N GLY A 308 -12.74 8.19 -10.04
CA GLY A 308 -13.14 7.54 -8.80
C GLY A 308 -13.11 8.51 -7.63
N VAL A 309 -14.20 8.56 -6.86
CA VAL A 309 -14.25 9.23 -5.55
C VAL A 309 -14.63 8.22 -4.47
N PRO A 310 -14.10 8.34 -3.23
CA PRO A 310 -14.37 7.37 -2.19
C PRO A 310 -15.85 7.40 -1.77
N ASP A 311 -16.48 6.23 -1.71
CA ASP A 311 -17.83 6.05 -1.17
C ASP A 311 -17.75 5.87 0.34
N ILE A 312 -17.65 6.99 1.05
CA ILE A 312 -17.47 7.05 2.50
C ILE A 312 -18.38 8.11 3.11
N ASP A 313 -18.59 8.00 4.43
CA ASP A 313 -19.23 9.06 5.20
C ASP A 313 -18.40 10.34 5.14
N PRO A 314 -19.03 11.53 5.05
CA PRO A 314 -18.31 12.81 4.98
C PRO A 314 -17.61 13.19 6.29
N VAL A 315 -17.99 12.55 7.39
CA VAL A 315 -17.44 12.76 8.74
C VAL A 315 -17.01 11.42 9.28
N ALA A 316 -15.88 11.40 9.98
CA ALA A 316 -15.37 10.21 10.66
C ALA A 316 -16.47 9.61 11.58
N PRO A 317 -16.81 8.32 11.44
CA PRO A 317 -17.73 7.67 12.36
C PRO A 317 -17.14 7.59 13.77
N ASP A 318 -18.00 7.63 14.78
CA ASP A 318 -17.57 7.44 16.17
C ASP A 318 -16.88 6.07 16.34
N PRO A 319 -15.74 6.02 17.07
CA PRO A 319 -15.04 4.77 17.31
C PRO A 319 -15.91 3.77 18.08
N LEU A 320 -15.64 2.47 17.88
CA LEU A 320 -16.26 1.44 18.70
C LEU A 320 -15.72 1.50 20.13
N THR A 321 -16.56 1.13 21.10
CA THR A 321 -16.06 0.84 22.45
C THR A 321 -15.29 -0.48 22.44
N ASP A 322 -14.56 -0.74 23.52
CA ASP A 322 -13.81 -1.98 23.65
C ASP A 322 -14.70 -3.21 23.77
N GLU A 323 -15.84 -3.07 24.45
CA GLU A 323 -16.86 -4.10 24.55
C GLU A 323 -17.47 -4.40 23.18
N GLU A 324 -17.72 -3.37 22.37
CA GLU A 324 -18.21 -3.52 21.00
C GLU A 324 -17.18 -4.25 20.09
N ARG A 325 -15.89 -3.99 20.28
CA ARG A 325 -14.81 -4.71 19.57
C ARG A 325 -14.75 -6.17 19.98
N ALA A 326 -14.78 -6.44 21.29
CA ALA A 326 -14.78 -7.80 21.83
C ALA A 326 -16.01 -8.58 21.35
N GLU A 327 -17.19 -7.95 21.37
CA GLU A 327 -18.44 -8.54 20.89
C GLU A 327 -18.32 -9.00 19.43
N LEU A 328 -17.77 -8.17 18.54
CA LEU A 328 -17.52 -8.56 17.14
C LEU A 328 -16.53 -9.72 16.99
N LEU A 329 -15.47 -9.75 17.80
CA LEU A 329 -14.45 -10.80 17.75
C LEU A 329 -14.98 -12.15 18.27
N HIS A 330 -15.97 -12.14 19.16
CA HIS A 330 -16.67 -13.32 19.68
C HIS A 330 -17.81 -13.82 18.79
N LEU A 331 -18.10 -13.16 17.65
CA LEU A 331 -19.10 -13.65 16.70
C LEU A 331 -18.55 -14.81 15.86
N PRO A 332 -19.37 -15.84 15.58
CA PRO A 332 -19.04 -16.85 14.58
C PRO A 332 -18.75 -16.22 13.21
N ALA A 333 -17.63 -16.59 12.60
CA ALA A 333 -17.20 -16.05 11.32
C ALA A 333 -17.28 -17.09 10.20
N ASN A 334 -17.71 -16.67 9.02
CA ASN A 334 -17.65 -17.51 7.82
C ASN A 334 -16.16 -17.76 7.44
N PRO A 335 -15.68 -19.01 7.46
CA PRO A 335 -14.26 -19.32 7.27
C PRO A 335 -13.73 -18.89 5.90
N ARG A 336 -14.60 -18.73 4.89
CA ARG A 336 -14.21 -18.24 3.57
C ARG A 336 -13.70 -16.79 3.60
N TYR A 337 -14.20 -15.98 4.53
CA TYR A 337 -13.93 -14.54 4.59
C TYR A 337 -13.23 -14.10 5.88
N ALA A 338 -13.18 -14.96 6.89
CA ALA A 338 -12.69 -14.63 8.23
C ALA A 338 -11.27 -14.05 8.22
N GLU A 339 -10.33 -14.66 7.49
CA GLU A 339 -8.94 -14.18 7.43
C GLU A 339 -8.84 -12.78 6.80
N SER A 340 -9.55 -12.56 5.69
CA SER A 340 -9.62 -11.23 5.07
C SER A 340 -10.30 -10.21 5.99
N ALA A 341 -11.36 -10.59 6.69
CA ALA A 341 -12.07 -9.73 7.63
C ALA A 341 -11.17 -9.32 8.80
N LEU A 342 -10.45 -10.26 9.40
CA LEU A 342 -9.53 -10.00 10.48
C LEU A 342 -8.39 -9.08 9.99
N PHE A 343 -7.79 -9.39 8.85
CA PHE A 343 -6.71 -8.58 8.27
C PHE A 343 -7.17 -7.13 8.02
N ILE A 344 -8.30 -6.93 7.33
CA ILE A 344 -8.85 -5.60 7.05
C ILE A 344 -9.12 -4.82 8.34
N GLY A 345 -9.69 -5.48 9.37
CA GLY A 345 -9.91 -4.85 10.65
C GLY A 345 -8.61 -4.48 11.39
N SER A 346 -7.49 -5.15 11.11
CA SER A 346 -6.18 -4.78 11.66
C SER A 346 -5.50 -3.63 10.90
N LEU A 347 -5.93 -3.29 9.69
CA LEU A 347 -5.28 -2.25 8.89
C LEU A 347 -5.59 -0.87 9.47
N GLY A 348 -4.53 -0.15 9.84
CA GLY A 348 -4.58 1.22 10.35
C GLY A 348 -3.17 1.76 10.53
N ASP A 349 -2.90 2.98 10.04
CA ASP A 349 -1.68 3.70 10.39
C ASP A 349 -1.96 4.62 11.57
N GLY A 350 -1.32 4.31 12.70
CA GLY A 350 -1.36 5.11 13.90
C GLY A 350 -0.88 6.54 13.76
N SER A 351 -0.17 6.87 12.67
CA SER A 351 0.26 8.23 12.34
C SER A 351 -0.90 9.23 12.27
N TRP A 352 -2.14 8.75 12.06
CA TRP A 352 -3.36 9.57 12.05
C TRP A 352 -4.33 9.24 13.18
N GLY A 353 -3.88 8.50 14.21
CA GLY A 353 -4.65 8.19 15.41
C GLY A 353 -5.56 6.95 15.31
N TYR A 354 -5.53 6.20 14.20
CA TYR A 354 -6.31 4.96 14.03
C TYR A 354 -5.41 3.74 13.88
N TRP A 355 -5.48 2.80 14.83
CA TRP A 355 -4.63 1.61 14.91
C TRP A 355 -5.37 0.31 14.55
N GLY A 356 -6.31 0.42 13.60
CA GLY A 356 -7.21 -0.68 13.27
C GLY A 356 -8.40 -0.76 14.23
N LEU A 357 -9.36 -1.60 13.85
CA LEU A 357 -10.60 -1.84 14.59
C LEU A 357 -10.36 -2.67 15.86
N TRP A 358 -9.41 -3.61 15.82
CA TRP A 358 -9.27 -4.64 16.86
C TRP A 358 -8.46 -4.21 18.07
N GLN A 359 -7.62 -3.20 17.94
CA GLN A 359 -6.88 -2.70 19.08
C GLN A 359 -7.80 -1.91 20.03
N PRO A 360 -7.62 -2.06 21.35
CA PRO A 360 -6.53 -2.79 22.02
C PRO A 360 -6.89 -4.23 22.43
N ILE A 361 -8.01 -4.80 21.97
CA ILE A 361 -8.46 -6.15 22.34
C ILE A 361 -7.55 -7.24 21.75
N LEU A 362 -7.26 -7.14 20.45
CA LEU A 362 -6.43 -8.10 19.73
C LEU A 362 -5.29 -7.37 19.02
N GLY A 363 -4.05 -7.64 19.45
CA GLY A 363 -2.82 -7.09 18.89
C GLY A 363 -2.06 -8.13 18.06
N CYS A 364 -1.63 -9.23 18.66
CA CYS A 364 -0.91 -10.30 17.94
C CYS A 364 -1.21 -11.70 18.50
N VAL A 365 -0.61 -12.72 17.88
CA VAL A 365 -0.59 -14.11 18.38
C VAL A 365 0.77 -14.39 19.01
N THR A 366 0.79 -14.70 20.30
CA THR A 366 1.98 -15.15 21.01
C THR A 366 2.08 -16.68 20.92
N THR A 367 3.24 -17.17 20.52
CA THR A 367 3.55 -18.61 20.45
C THR A 367 4.44 -19.01 21.61
N ILE A 368 3.99 -19.99 22.41
CA ILE A 368 4.63 -20.43 23.65
C ILE A 368 5.00 -21.91 23.51
N ASP A 369 6.23 -22.30 23.87
CA ASP A 369 6.61 -23.71 23.97
C ASP A 369 5.95 -24.34 25.20
N ARG A 370 5.06 -25.30 24.95
CA ARG A 370 4.29 -25.99 25.99
C ARG A 370 5.17 -26.80 26.93
N ASN A 371 6.33 -27.25 26.46
CA ASN A 371 7.22 -28.13 27.22
C ASN A 371 8.29 -27.35 28.01
N GLN A 372 8.32 -26.02 27.90
CA GLN A 372 9.31 -25.15 28.53
C GLN A 372 8.67 -23.94 29.20
N LEU A 373 7.62 -24.17 29.99
CA LEU A 373 6.94 -23.12 30.75
C LEU A 373 7.74 -22.73 32.00
N GLY A 374 8.00 -21.43 32.15
CA GLY A 374 8.52 -20.88 33.40
C GLY A 374 7.42 -20.78 34.49
N PRO A 375 7.78 -20.41 35.74
CA PRO A 375 6.83 -20.31 36.85
C PRO A 375 5.59 -19.41 36.63
N LEU A 376 5.70 -18.31 35.90
CA LEU A 376 4.56 -17.45 35.55
C LEU A 376 3.74 -18.08 34.42
N ALA A 377 4.40 -18.55 33.37
CA ALA A 377 3.75 -19.22 32.25
C ALA A 377 2.94 -20.45 32.71
N GLN A 378 3.52 -21.26 33.61
CA GLN A 378 2.89 -22.45 34.18
C GLN A 378 1.63 -22.10 34.99
N ARG A 379 1.69 -21.07 35.85
CA ARG A 379 0.52 -20.61 36.62
C ARG A 379 -0.61 -20.09 35.73
N TRP A 380 -0.25 -19.40 34.65
CA TRP A 380 -1.23 -18.97 33.65
C TRP A 380 -1.86 -20.19 32.94
N HIS A 381 -1.05 -21.14 32.51
CA HIS A 381 -1.50 -22.36 31.82
C HIS A 381 -2.45 -23.21 32.68
N GLU A 382 -2.14 -23.43 33.96
CA GLU A 382 -2.97 -24.21 34.89
C GLU A 382 -4.36 -23.62 35.14
N ARG A 383 -4.53 -22.31 34.92
CA ARG A 383 -5.81 -21.62 35.03
C ARG A 383 -6.70 -21.83 33.82
N LEU A 384 -6.14 -22.13 32.66
CA LEU A 384 -6.90 -22.25 31.42
C LEU A 384 -7.92 -23.39 31.51
N ARG A 385 -9.02 -23.23 30.78
CA ARG A 385 -10.13 -24.19 30.77
C ARG A 385 -10.49 -24.55 29.33
N PRO A 386 -10.77 -25.84 29.04
CA PRO A 386 -11.26 -26.24 27.73
C PRO A 386 -12.56 -25.52 27.38
N LEU A 387 -12.72 -25.14 26.10
CA LEU A 387 -14.00 -24.68 25.58
C LEU A 387 -14.95 -25.86 25.43
N THR A 388 -16.07 -25.82 26.13
CA THR A 388 -17.03 -26.94 26.22
C THR A 388 -18.15 -26.89 25.17
N ALA A 389 -18.20 -25.86 24.31
CA ALA A 389 -19.23 -25.69 23.28
C ALA A 389 -18.63 -25.66 21.87
N LEU A 390 -19.20 -26.46 20.95
CA LEU A 390 -18.73 -26.58 19.56
C LEU A 390 -18.87 -25.28 18.71
N ARG A 391 -19.69 -24.32 19.14
CA ARG A 391 -19.91 -23.02 18.45
C ARG A 391 -19.11 -21.86 19.07
N ARG A 392 -18.06 -22.17 19.82
CA ARG A 392 -17.11 -21.16 20.32
C ARG A 392 -15.77 -21.23 19.61
N THR A 393 -15.54 -22.23 18.77
CA THR A 393 -14.26 -22.38 18.04
C THR A 393 -14.29 -21.71 16.67
N ASP A 394 -15.46 -21.24 16.23
CA ASP A 394 -15.66 -20.52 14.97
C ASP A 394 -15.72 -19.00 15.16
N GLU A 395 -15.40 -18.50 16.36
CA GLU A 395 -15.32 -17.06 16.65
C GLU A 395 -14.24 -16.39 15.78
N LEU A 396 -14.50 -15.17 15.32
CA LEU A 396 -13.57 -14.41 14.48
C LEU A 396 -12.17 -14.30 15.11
N GLY A 397 -12.08 -14.12 16.43
CA GLY A 397 -10.81 -13.98 17.14
C GLY A 397 -9.90 -15.23 17.10
N PHE A 398 -10.44 -16.43 16.84
CA PHE A 398 -9.62 -17.63 16.62
C PHE A 398 -8.90 -17.64 15.26
N THR A 399 -9.32 -16.78 14.33
CA THR A 399 -8.84 -16.80 12.94
C THR A 399 -7.34 -16.57 12.84
N SER A 400 -6.77 -15.59 13.57
CA SER A 400 -5.31 -15.34 13.54
C SER A 400 -4.52 -16.54 14.04
N ILE A 401 -5.00 -17.22 15.08
CA ILE A 401 -4.37 -18.41 15.63
C ILE A 401 -4.38 -19.55 14.60
N TYR A 402 -5.51 -19.77 13.93
CA TYR A 402 -5.61 -20.81 12.91
C TYR A 402 -4.70 -20.52 11.72
N SER A 403 -4.67 -19.28 11.20
CA SER A 403 -3.71 -18.88 10.16
C SER A 403 -2.26 -19.13 10.59
N THR A 404 -1.89 -18.79 11.82
CA THR A 404 -0.55 -19.04 12.38
C THR A 404 -0.22 -20.54 12.46
N ILE A 405 -1.16 -21.37 12.95
CA ILE A 405 -0.96 -22.82 13.06
C ILE A 405 -0.84 -23.47 11.68
N ASP A 406 -1.70 -23.09 10.73
CA ASP A 406 -1.79 -23.68 9.39
C ASP A 406 -0.54 -23.40 8.54
N GLN A 407 0.12 -22.26 8.76
CA GLN A 407 1.40 -21.92 8.14
C GLN A 407 2.61 -22.50 8.89
N GLY A 408 2.40 -22.99 10.12
CA GLY A 408 3.45 -23.46 11.01
C GLY A 408 3.71 -24.97 10.99
N PRO A 409 4.69 -25.43 11.78
CA PRO A 409 5.00 -26.86 11.94
C PRO A 409 3.84 -27.67 12.57
N ASP A 410 2.93 -27.01 13.29
CA ASP A 410 1.84 -27.67 14.03
C ASP A 410 0.54 -27.80 13.20
N ARG A 411 0.58 -27.51 11.88
CA ARG A 411 -0.59 -27.52 10.98
C ARG A 411 -1.45 -28.80 11.05
N TYR A 412 -0.83 -29.96 11.27
CA TYR A 412 -1.51 -31.26 11.35
C TYR A 412 -1.65 -31.80 12.78
N SER A 413 -1.23 -31.01 13.78
CA SER A 413 -1.33 -31.40 15.18
C SER A 413 -2.77 -31.30 15.68
N PRO A 414 -3.19 -32.18 16.62
CA PRO A 414 -4.48 -32.03 17.28
C PRO A 414 -4.53 -30.68 18.01
N ARG A 415 -5.68 -30.01 17.96
CA ARG A 415 -5.91 -28.68 18.50
C ARG A 415 -6.92 -28.75 19.64
N GLN A 416 -6.60 -28.17 20.79
CA GLN A 416 -7.55 -27.97 21.88
C GLN A 416 -7.76 -26.47 22.08
N CYS A 417 -8.98 -26.00 21.85
CA CYS A 417 -9.32 -24.60 22.12
C CYS A 417 -9.59 -24.43 23.62
N LEU A 418 -8.94 -23.42 24.21
CA LEU A 418 -8.99 -23.07 25.62
C LEU A 418 -9.50 -21.63 25.77
N HIS A 419 -9.90 -21.28 26.99
CA HIS A 419 -10.15 -19.89 27.38
C HIS A 419 -9.51 -19.62 28.75
N ASP A 420 -9.17 -18.35 28.98
CA ASP A 420 -8.77 -17.86 30.30
C ASP A 420 -9.99 -17.26 31.03
N PRO A 421 -10.45 -17.85 32.15
CA PRO A 421 -11.56 -17.30 32.92
C PRO A 421 -11.35 -15.88 33.45
N LEU A 422 -10.11 -15.40 33.52
CA LEU A 422 -9.77 -14.03 33.95
C LEU A 422 -9.50 -13.08 32.77
N GLN A 423 -9.43 -13.59 31.54
CA GLN A 423 -9.27 -12.80 30.33
C GLN A 423 -10.16 -13.37 29.21
N PRO A 424 -11.47 -13.09 29.25
CA PRO A 424 -12.43 -13.68 28.32
C PRO A 424 -12.14 -13.30 26.86
N ASP A 425 -11.60 -12.11 26.61
CA ASP A 425 -11.26 -11.60 25.27
C ASP A 425 -9.87 -12.10 24.78
N SER A 426 -9.51 -13.34 25.15
CA SER A 426 -8.30 -14.02 24.69
C SER A 426 -8.64 -15.38 24.11
N TRP A 427 -8.29 -15.58 22.84
CA TRP A 427 -8.42 -16.84 22.13
C TRP A 427 -7.15 -17.65 22.32
N ILE A 428 -7.29 -18.92 22.68
CA ILE A 428 -6.16 -19.78 23.02
C ILE A 428 -6.33 -21.16 22.38
N VAL A 429 -5.29 -21.65 21.71
CA VAL A 429 -5.24 -23.00 21.14
C VAL A 429 -3.97 -23.71 21.59
N GLU A 430 -4.13 -24.89 22.18
CA GLU A 430 -3.05 -25.76 22.58
C GLU A 430 -2.87 -26.91 21.58
N THR A 431 -1.62 -27.17 21.21
CA THR A 431 -1.16 -28.34 20.45
C THR A 431 -0.25 -29.19 21.36
N PRO A 432 0.20 -30.39 20.94
CA PRO A 432 1.09 -31.22 21.77
C PRO A 432 2.41 -30.53 22.14
N THR A 433 2.86 -29.56 21.35
CA THR A 433 4.16 -28.90 21.48
C THR A 433 4.08 -27.42 21.83
N ARG A 434 2.97 -26.74 21.51
CA ARG A 434 2.88 -25.29 21.66
C ARG A 434 1.52 -24.83 22.17
N ILE A 435 1.50 -23.65 22.76
CA ILE A 435 0.28 -22.90 23.08
C ILE A 435 0.31 -21.62 22.25
N TYR A 436 -0.76 -21.34 21.54
CA TYR A 436 -0.98 -20.12 20.77
C TYR A 436 -2.05 -19.31 21.47
N ALA A 437 -1.76 -18.05 21.77
CA ALA A 437 -2.69 -17.18 22.48
C ALA A 437 -2.69 -15.78 21.88
N THR A 438 -3.88 -15.19 21.68
CA THR A 438 -3.97 -13.78 21.30
C THR A 438 -3.70 -12.88 22.50
N THR A 439 -2.96 -11.81 22.26
CA THR A 439 -2.67 -10.77 23.25
C THR A 439 -3.18 -9.42 22.76
N GLY A 440 -3.85 -8.69 23.66
CA GLY A 440 -4.21 -7.29 23.46
C GLY A 440 -3.08 -6.35 23.90
N SER A 441 -3.35 -5.04 23.87
CA SER A 441 -2.41 -3.99 24.29
C SER A 441 -2.60 -3.50 25.72
N GLN A 442 -3.50 -4.15 26.46
CA GLN A 442 -3.87 -3.79 27.82
C GLN A 442 -4.33 -5.04 28.58
N LEU A 443 -3.98 -5.13 29.86
CA LEU A 443 -4.41 -6.22 30.75
C LEU A 443 -5.62 -5.83 31.59
N ARG A 444 -6.78 -5.57 30.97
CA ARG A 444 -7.98 -4.96 31.60
C ARG A 444 -8.44 -5.52 32.95
N HIS A 445 -8.14 -6.78 33.24
CA HIS A 445 -8.57 -7.49 34.44
C HIS A 445 -7.45 -7.69 35.47
N ALA A 446 -6.24 -7.21 35.19
CA ALA A 446 -5.14 -7.21 36.13
C ALA A 446 -5.34 -6.13 37.21
N THR A 447 -4.63 -6.28 38.32
CA THR A 447 -4.83 -5.42 39.49
C THR A 447 -3.52 -4.81 40.00
N GLY A 448 -3.56 -3.50 40.24
CA GLY A 448 -2.46 -2.78 40.87
C GLY A 448 -1.28 -2.52 39.93
N ARG A 449 -0.10 -3.00 40.31
CA ARG A 449 1.17 -2.72 39.61
C ARG A 449 1.90 -4.01 39.25
N LEU A 450 2.80 -3.91 38.28
CA LEU A 450 3.74 -4.99 37.96
C LEU A 450 4.56 -5.41 39.19
N LYS A 451 4.54 -6.70 39.50
CA LYS A 451 5.30 -7.33 40.60
C LYS A 451 6.51 -8.13 40.11
N SER A 452 6.40 -8.76 38.95
CA SER A 452 7.51 -9.49 38.31
C SER A 452 7.24 -9.70 36.83
N ILE A 453 8.31 -9.86 36.06
CA ILE A 453 8.30 -10.29 34.66
C ILE A 453 9.12 -11.57 34.51
N GLU A 454 8.67 -12.45 33.62
CA GLU A 454 9.34 -13.67 33.19
C GLU A 454 9.44 -13.69 31.67
N ILE A 455 10.63 -13.96 31.14
CA ILE A 455 10.89 -14.19 29.73
C ILE A 455 11.21 -15.67 29.55
N GLY A 456 10.50 -16.32 28.64
CA GLY A 456 10.60 -17.76 28.36
C GLY A 456 11.96 -18.18 27.80
N VAL A 457 12.15 -19.50 27.70
CA VAL A 457 13.44 -20.12 27.32
C VAL A 457 13.68 -20.10 25.80
N THR A 458 12.63 -20.40 25.03
CA THR A 458 12.73 -20.60 23.58
C THR A 458 11.98 -19.48 22.86
N PRO A 459 12.56 -18.86 21.81
CA PRO A 459 11.84 -17.94 20.95
C PRO A 459 10.59 -18.58 20.37
N GLY A 460 9.53 -17.80 20.21
CA GLY A 460 8.28 -18.23 19.58
C GLY A 460 8.42 -18.40 18.06
N GLN A 461 7.40 -17.99 17.32
CA GLN A 461 7.37 -18.14 15.86
C GLN A 461 8.42 -17.28 15.15
N PHE A 462 8.65 -16.07 15.64
CA PHE A 462 9.65 -15.15 15.10
C PHE A 462 10.98 -15.34 15.82
N LYS A 463 12.07 -15.28 15.05
CA LYS A 463 13.42 -15.30 15.60
C LYS A 463 13.52 -14.21 16.66
N ASP A 464 14.13 -14.54 17.81
CA ASP A 464 14.40 -13.60 18.90
C ASP A 464 13.13 -13.05 19.61
N SER A 465 11.91 -13.53 19.28
CA SER A 465 10.67 -13.13 19.96
C SER A 465 10.27 -14.11 21.06
N TYR A 466 10.72 -13.86 22.28
CA TYR A 466 10.46 -14.73 23.42
C TYR A 466 9.07 -14.47 24.02
N PRO A 467 8.31 -15.52 24.40
CA PRO A 467 7.07 -15.32 25.14
C PRO A 467 7.41 -14.72 26.51
N ALA A 468 6.71 -13.64 26.88
CA ALA A 468 6.88 -12.97 28.16
C ALA A 468 5.59 -13.03 28.97
N PHE A 469 5.73 -13.11 30.29
CA PHE A 469 4.65 -13.15 31.25
C PHE A 469 4.89 -12.15 32.37
N VAL A 470 3.82 -11.60 32.91
CA VAL A 470 3.86 -10.64 34.01
C VAL A 470 2.98 -11.10 35.16
N ALA A 471 3.38 -10.73 36.37
CA ALA A 471 2.55 -10.89 37.56
C ALA A 471 2.05 -9.53 38.04
N ASP A 472 0.75 -9.44 38.32
CA ASP A 472 0.15 -8.28 38.94
C ASP A 472 0.41 -8.24 40.46
N GLU A 473 -0.18 -7.27 41.16
CA GLU A 473 0.03 -7.07 42.60
C GLU A 473 -0.44 -8.28 43.44
N ASN A 474 -1.52 -8.92 42.98
CA ASN A 474 -2.07 -10.15 43.55
C ASN A 474 -1.32 -11.41 43.13
N SER A 475 -0.21 -11.26 42.40
CA SER A 475 0.61 -12.36 41.87
C SER A 475 -0.15 -13.23 40.85
N THR A 476 -1.20 -12.69 40.25
CA THR A 476 -1.92 -13.29 39.14
C THR A 476 -1.05 -13.19 37.89
N SER A 477 -0.85 -14.31 37.21
CA SER A 477 -0.04 -14.37 35.99
C SER A 477 -0.86 -13.98 34.75
N TRP A 478 -0.23 -13.24 33.85
CA TRP A 478 -0.79 -12.77 32.57
C TRP A 478 0.27 -12.89 31.48
N ILE A 479 -0.14 -13.13 30.23
CA ILE A 479 0.77 -12.97 29.10
C ILE A 479 1.09 -11.48 28.96
N MET A 480 2.35 -11.14 28.65
CA MET A 480 2.75 -9.76 28.38
C MET A 480 1.90 -9.16 27.24
N PRO A 481 1.26 -8.00 27.44
CA PRO A 481 0.49 -7.35 26.40
C PRO A 481 1.38 -6.88 25.24
N THR A 482 0.82 -6.94 24.03
CA THR A 482 1.46 -6.47 22.80
C THR A 482 1.50 -4.94 22.78
N PRO A 483 2.61 -4.30 22.40
CA PRO A 483 2.65 -2.85 22.31
C PRO A 483 1.56 -2.35 21.35
N HIS A 484 0.84 -1.29 21.75
CA HIS A 484 -0.19 -0.70 20.90
C HIS A 484 0.41 -0.23 19.57
N GLY A 485 -0.33 -0.44 18.51
CA GLY A 485 0.10 -0.14 17.15
C GLY A 485 1.13 -1.09 16.54
N LYS A 486 1.52 -2.16 17.24
CA LYS A 486 2.44 -3.18 16.72
C LYS A 486 1.70 -4.51 16.48
N ALA A 487 2.09 -5.22 15.43
CA ALA A 487 1.53 -6.51 15.04
C ALA A 487 2.33 -7.72 15.56
N GLU A 488 3.40 -7.46 16.32
CA GLU A 488 4.35 -8.46 16.79
C GLU A 488 4.67 -8.23 18.28
N PRO A 489 5.03 -9.29 19.03
CA PRO A 489 5.55 -9.15 20.38
C PRO A 489 6.96 -8.53 20.36
N TYR A 490 7.63 -8.50 21.51
CA TYR A 490 8.96 -7.88 21.65
C TYR A 490 10.08 -8.82 21.17
N PRO A 491 10.84 -8.46 20.11
CA PRO A 491 12.09 -9.14 19.79
C PRO A 491 13.20 -8.72 20.77
N LEU A 492 13.89 -9.67 21.39
CA LEU A 492 14.88 -9.49 22.46
C LEU A 492 16.18 -10.24 22.13
N GLY A 493 17.28 -9.92 22.83
CA GLY A 493 18.59 -10.58 22.60
C GLY A 493 19.45 -9.92 21.52
N TYR A 494 19.07 -8.71 21.08
CA TYR A 494 19.89 -7.85 20.24
C TYR A 494 19.51 -6.38 20.45
N ASP A 495 20.40 -5.49 20.03
CA ASP A 495 20.17 -4.04 20.09
C ASP A 495 19.19 -3.60 18.99
N GLY A 496 17.92 -3.45 19.35
CA GLY A 496 16.85 -3.09 18.44
C GLY A 496 15.64 -2.47 19.13
N SER A 497 14.59 -2.20 18.36
CA SER A 497 13.34 -1.59 18.85
C SER A 497 12.62 -2.46 19.89
N GLY A 498 12.72 -3.79 19.82
CA GLY A 498 12.01 -4.68 20.73
C GLY A 498 12.51 -4.61 22.17
N ALA A 499 13.83 -4.65 22.40
CA ALA A 499 14.39 -4.48 23.75
C ALA A 499 14.05 -3.11 24.34
N ARG A 500 14.03 -2.06 23.52
CA ARG A 500 13.63 -0.70 23.93
C ARG A 500 12.15 -0.64 24.31
N GLY A 501 11.29 -1.13 23.42
CA GLY A 501 9.85 -1.21 23.64
C GLY A 501 9.50 -2.03 24.87
N MET A 502 10.20 -3.14 25.13
CA MET A 502 9.99 -3.97 26.32
C MET A 502 10.33 -3.21 27.61
N ALA A 503 11.46 -2.50 27.65
CA ALA A 503 11.83 -1.70 28.81
C ALA A 503 10.84 -0.55 29.07
N ILE A 504 10.35 0.10 28.02
CA ILE A 504 9.32 1.14 28.10
C ILE A 504 7.99 0.55 28.60
N ALA A 505 7.55 -0.57 28.04
CA ALA A 505 6.33 -1.25 28.44
C ALA A 505 6.39 -1.73 29.90
N VAL A 506 7.52 -2.29 30.35
CA VAL A 506 7.72 -2.67 31.76
C VAL A 506 7.63 -1.46 32.68
N ARG A 507 8.22 -0.31 32.30
CA ARG A 507 8.10 0.94 33.05
C ARG A 507 6.66 1.43 33.13
N GLU A 508 5.91 1.35 32.03
CA GLU A 508 4.48 1.68 31.95
C GLU A 508 3.64 0.78 32.88
N LEU A 509 3.82 -0.54 32.82
CA LEU A 509 3.14 -1.51 33.68
C LEU A 509 3.55 -1.39 35.17
N CYS A 510 4.76 -0.89 35.44
CA CYS A 510 5.22 -0.58 36.79
C CYS A 510 4.44 0.58 37.42
N ALA A 511 3.96 1.53 36.62
CA ALA A 511 3.12 2.63 37.07
C ALA A 511 1.67 2.16 37.28
N ASP A 512 1.11 1.45 36.29
CA ASP A 512 -0.21 0.81 36.33
C ASP A 512 -0.23 -0.42 35.41
N ILE A 513 -0.51 -1.60 35.97
CA ILE A 513 -0.56 -2.86 35.22
C ILE A 513 -1.64 -2.84 34.12
N ASN A 514 -2.67 -2.00 34.29
CA ASN A 514 -3.79 -1.86 33.36
C ASN A 514 -3.55 -0.77 32.32
N THR A 515 -2.37 -0.15 32.24
CA THR A 515 -2.18 0.92 31.27
C THR A 515 -2.26 0.39 29.84
N LEU A 516 -2.86 1.17 28.95
CA LEU A 516 -2.74 0.92 27.51
C LEU A 516 -1.29 1.21 27.12
N LEU A 517 -0.56 0.18 26.70
CA LEU A 517 0.84 0.34 26.34
C LEU A 517 0.99 1.32 25.19
N SER A 518 1.98 2.22 25.24
CA SER A 518 2.12 3.27 24.21
C SER A 518 2.58 2.73 22.85
N GLY A 519 3.30 1.61 22.86
CA GLY A 519 4.02 1.12 21.68
C GLY A 519 5.28 1.92 21.32
N ASN A 520 5.66 2.87 22.16
CA ASN A 520 6.90 3.62 21.99
C ASN A 520 8.12 2.71 22.16
N ASP A 521 9.06 2.82 21.23
CA ASP A 521 10.33 2.09 21.21
C ASP A 521 11.53 3.05 21.18
N GLN A 522 11.32 4.34 21.41
CA GLN A 522 12.35 5.37 21.42
C GLN A 522 12.57 5.93 22.84
N PHE A 523 13.83 5.92 23.28
CA PHE A 523 14.26 6.69 24.44
C PHE A 523 14.62 8.12 24.02
N ALA A 524 14.58 9.05 24.98
CA ALA A 524 14.99 10.42 24.73
C ALA A 524 16.49 10.47 24.42
N PHE A 525 16.89 11.39 23.53
CA PHE A 525 18.28 11.69 23.27
C PHE A 525 18.68 12.94 24.05
N THR A 526 19.81 12.88 24.75
CA THR A 526 20.46 14.03 25.41
C THR A 526 21.88 14.14 24.88
N ASP A 527 22.24 15.30 24.33
CA ASP A 527 23.58 15.57 23.76
C ASP A 527 24.08 14.50 22.77
N ASP A 528 23.21 14.07 21.84
CA ASP A 528 23.43 13.01 20.84
C ASP A 528 23.59 11.57 21.40
N TRP A 529 23.32 11.36 22.69
CA TRP A 529 23.29 10.03 23.33
C TRP A 529 21.87 9.64 23.72
N GLU A 530 21.47 8.42 23.40
CA GLU A 530 20.24 7.82 23.90
C GLU A 530 20.34 7.66 25.44
N GLU A 531 19.29 8.04 26.17
CA GLU A 531 19.25 7.90 27.63
C GLU A 531 19.60 6.45 28.06
N PRO A 532 20.53 6.28 29.02
CA PRO A 532 20.93 4.95 29.46
C PRO A 532 19.79 4.27 30.24
N CYS A 533 19.52 3.02 29.88
CA CYS A 533 18.49 2.20 30.54
C CYS A 533 19.05 0.79 30.82
N PRO A 534 19.52 0.50 32.04
CA PRO A 534 20.06 -0.82 32.39
C PRO A 534 19.08 -1.98 32.13
N LEU A 535 17.77 -1.73 32.25
CA LEU A 535 16.76 -2.73 31.91
C LEU A 535 16.75 -3.06 30.40
N ARG A 536 16.89 -2.05 29.54
CA ARG A 536 17.06 -2.26 28.08
C ARG A 536 18.29 -3.12 27.82
N ASP A 537 19.42 -2.78 28.43
CA ASP A 537 20.68 -3.50 28.22
C ASP A 537 20.57 -4.97 28.67
N THR A 538 19.83 -5.23 29.75
CA THR A 538 19.51 -6.60 30.19
C THR A 538 18.71 -7.38 29.13
N PHE A 539 17.82 -6.71 28.39
CA PHE A 539 17.05 -7.33 27.30
C PHE A 539 17.84 -7.44 25.99
N ILE A 540 18.85 -6.61 25.78
CA ILE A 540 19.81 -6.72 24.66
C ILE A 540 20.71 -7.93 24.91
N ASP A 541 21.31 -8.03 26.09
CA ASP A 541 22.20 -9.12 26.51
C ASP A 541 21.43 -10.32 27.09
N LEU A 542 20.22 -10.58 26.57
CA LEU A 542 19.29 -11.55 27.14
C LEU A 542 19.92 -12.94 27.23
N ASN A 543 20.06 -13.42 28.47
CA ASN A 543 20.37 -14.81 28.80
C ASN A 543 19.08 -15.50 29.29
N ALA A 544 18.26 -15.97 28.35
CA ALA A 544 16.99 -16.64 28.65
C ALA A 544 17.18 -18.03 29.31
N PRO A 545 16.28 -18.44 30.23
CA PRO A 545 15.13 -17.69 30.75
C PRO A 545 15.54 -16.61 31.74
N LEU A 546 14.76 -15.53 31.80
CA LEU A 546 14.99 -14.41 32.71
C LEU A 546 13.76 -14.19 33.58
N THR A 547 13.94 -13.99 34.88
CA THR A 547 12.88 -13.54 35.79
C THR A 547 13.40 -12.36 36.60
N LEU A 548 12.64 -11.27 36.58
CA LEU A 548 12.95 -10.06 37.35
C LEU A 548 11.79 -9.77 38.30
N HIS A 549 12.11 -9.54 39.57
CA HIS A 549 11.13 -9.09 40.56
C HIS A 549 11.11 -7.57 40.64
N ARG A 550 10.06 -7.01 41.25
CA ARG A 550 9.86 -5.56 41.34
C ARG A 550 11.08 -4.79 41.81
N ASN A 551 11.79 -5.29 42.83
CA ASN A 551 13.01 -4.65 43.33
C ASN A 551 14.14 -4.60 42.29
N ASP A 552 14.28 -5.64 41.46
CA ASP A 552 15.28 -5.68 40.39
C ASP A 552 14.88 -4.73 39.26
N ILE A 553 13.60 -4.73 38.89
CA ILE A 553 13.03 -3.84 37.88
C ILE A 553 13.20 -2.37 38.29
N ASP A 554 12.86 -2.02 39.53
CA ASP A 554 12.96 -0.66 40.04
C ASP A 554 14.42 -0.17 40.06
N ARG A 555 15.38 -1.04 40.40
CA ARG A 555 16.82 -0.73 40.30
C ARG A 555 17.25 -0.52 38.85
N LEU A 556 16.86 -1.40 37.95
CA LEU A 556 17.24 -1.33 36.53
C LEU A 556 16.58 -0.17 35.77
N LEU A 557 15.46 0.35 36.28
CA LEU A 557 14.79 1.54 35.77
C LEU A 557 15.20 2.84 36.50
N ASN A 558 16.12 2.76 37.47
CA ASN A 558 16.50 3.89 38.34
C ASN A 558 15.30 4.57 39.04
N LEU A 559 14.29 3.79 39.42
CA LEU A 559 13.09 4.29 40.13
C LEU A 559 13.29 4.41 41.64
N VAL A 560 14.40 3.88 42.15
CA VAL A 560 14.82 3.98 43.56
C VAL A 560 16.22 4.58 43.60
N PRO A 561 16.46 5.62 44.41
CA PRO A 561 17.77 6.28 44.52
C PRO A 561 18.86 5.41 45.14
#